data_AF-A0A6L7T274-F1
#
_entry.id   AF-A0A6L7T274-F1
#
_cell.length_a   1.000
_cell.length_b   1.000
_cell.length_c   1.000
_cell.angle_alpha   90.00
_cell.angle_beta   90.00
_cell.angle_gamma   90.00
#
_symmetry.space_group_name_H-M   'P 1'
#
loop_
_entity.id
_entity.type
_entity.pdbx_description
1 polymer ?
#
loop_
_entity_poly.entity_id
_entity_poly.type
_entity_poly.pdbx_seq_one_letter_code
_entity_poly.pdbx_strand_id
1 'polypeptide(L)' 'MEIGANSTITGAIIDKNARIGERVRITNKEQGVEADETNYYIRDGIVVVPKDAVIPSGTVV' A
#
# COMPACT_ATOMS: atom_id res chain seq x y z
N MET A 1 5.28 0.67 -15.12
CA MET A 1 5.53 1.55 -13.96
C MET A 1 4.98 0.85 -12.73
N GLU A 2 5.78 0.75 -11.67
CA GLU A 2 5.41 0.04 -10.44
C GLU A 2 4.64 0.96 -9.48
N ILE A 3 4.93 2.26 -9.47
CA ILE A 3 4.22 3.27 -8.68
C ILE A 3 3.74 4.42 -9.58
N GLY A 4 2.44 4.70 -9.56
CA GLY A 4 1.81 5.78 -10.32
C GLY A 4 2.17 7.18 -9.80
N ALA A 5 1.96 8.18 -10.66
CA ALA A 5 2.27 9.57 -10.35
C ALA A 5 1.48 10.11 -9.15
N ASN A 6 2.09 11.04 -8.42
CA ASN A 6 1.50 11.72 -7.25
C ASN A 6 1.12 10.78 -6.10
N SER A 7 1.72 9.60 -6.03
CA SER A 7 1.50 8.65 -4.93
C SER A 7 2.50 8.90 -3.79
N THR A 8 2.05 8.70 -2.54
CA THR A 8 2.87 8.80 -1.33
C THR A 8 2.81 7.47 -0.59
N ILE A 9 3.97 6.88 -0.34
CA ILE A 9 4.09 5.59 0.35
C ILE A 9 5.05 5.80 1.53
N THR A 10 4.60 5.50 2.75
CA THR A 10 5.40 5.65 3.98
C THR A 10 5.02 4.54 4.96
N GLY A 11 6.04 3.88 5.53
CA GLY A 11 5.82 2.77 6.46
C GLY A 11 5.22 1.53 5.78
N ALA A 12 5.69 1.20 4.58
CA ALA A 12 5.15 0.09 3.81
C ALA A 12 6.23 -0.81 3.20
N ILE A 13 5.91 -2.09 3.06
CA ILE A 13 6.64 -3.10 2.28
C ILE A 13 5.87 -3.29 0.97
N ILE A 14 6.53 -2.99 -0.14
CA ILE A 14 5.99 -3.20 -1.48
C ILE A 14 6.74 -4.37 -2.11
N ASP A 15 6.04 -5.48 -2.31
CA ASP A 15 6.63 -6.70 -2.86
C ASP A 15 6.73 -6.64 -4.39
N LYS A 16 7.48 -7.59 -4.96
CA LYS A 16 7.83 -7.66 -6.37
C LYS A 16 6.59 -7.62 -7.26
N ASN A 17 6.68 -6.84 -8.35
CA ASN A 17 5.63 -6.67 -9.36
C ASN A 17 4.30 -6.09 -8.84
N ALA A 18 4.24 -5.60 -7.60
CA ALA A 18 3.10 -4.84 -7.15
C ALA A 18 2.89 -3.62 -8.06
N ARG A 19 1.62 -3.28 -8.32
CA ARG A 19 1.24 -2.17 -9.19
C ARG A 19 0.42 -1.18 -8.40
N ILE A 20 1.02 -0.03 -8.11
CA ILE A 20 0.37 1.05 -7.40
C ILE A 20 -0.14 2.07 -8.42
N GLY A 21 -1.43 2.38 -8.36
CA GLY A 21 -2.07 3.40 -9.20
C GLY A 21 -1.56 4.83 -8.92
N GLU A 22 -2.14 5.79 -9.63
CA GLU A 22 -1.85 7.21 -9.44
C GLU A 22 -2.61 7.77 -8.23
N ARG A 23 -2.05 8.79 -7.58
CA ARG A 23 -2.67 9.49 -6.42
C ARG A 23 -3.01 8.54 -5.27
N VAL A 24 -2.24 7.46 -5.10
CA VAL A 24 -2.38 6.54 -3.98
C VAL A 24 -1.69 7.10 -2.76
N ARG A 25 -2.29 6.96 -1.59
CA ARG A 25 -1.70 7.35 -0.31
C ARG A 25 -1.69 6.17 0.63
N ILE A 26 -0.50 5.62 0.88
CA ILE A 26 -0.28 4.59 1.88
C ILE A 26 0.51 5.25 3.01
N THR A 27 -0.19 5.63 4.08
CA THR A 27 0.42 6.28 5.24
C THR A 27 -0.25 5.77 6.51
N ASN A 28 0.18 4.60 6.99
CA ASN A 28 -0.29 4.15 8.29
C ASN A 28 0.48 4.88 9.40
N LYS A 29 -0.14 5.90 9.99
CA LYS A 29 0.44 6.71 11.07
C LYS A 29 0.10 6.18 12.46
N GLU A 30 -0.90 5.31 12.58
CA GLU A 30 -1.40 4.83 13.86
C GLU A 30 -0.83 3.44 14.15
N GLN A 31 -0.05 3.34 15.22
CA GLN A 31 0.44 2.06 15.70
C GLN A 31 -0.72 1.23 16.27
N GLY A 32 -0.80 -0.04 15.89
CA GLY A 32 -1.80 -0.99 16.40
C GLY A 32 -3.01 -1.25 15.48
N VAL A 33 -3.08 -0.62 14.31
CA VAL A 33 -4.07 -0.98 13.29
C VAL A 33 -3.58 -2.24 12.56
N GLU A 34 -4.39 -3.29 12.57
CA GLU A 34 -4.22 -4.48 11.74
C GLU A 34 -5.38 -4.58 10.76
N ALA A 35 -5.07 -4.97 9.52
CA ALA A 35 -6.06 -5.15 8.48
C ALA A 35 -5.66 -6.31 7.57
N ASP A 36 -6.66 -7.01 7.06
CA ASP A 36 -6.54 -8.05 6.04
C ASP A 36 -7.48 -7.72 4.90
N GLU A 37 -7.00 -6.87 4.00
CA GLU A 37 -7.73 -6.43 2.82
C GLU A 37 -7.38 -7.30 1.62
N THR A 38 -8.15 -7.15 0.54
CA THR A 38 -7.97 -7.99 -0.66
C THR A 38 -6.59 -7.81 -1.30
N ASN A 39 -6.04 -6.60 -1.27
CA ASN A 39 -4.83 -6.24 -2.02
C ASN A 39 -3.66 -5.75 -1.14
N TYR A 40 -3.85 -5.70 0.18
CA TYR A 40 -2.81 -5.33 1.15
C TYR A 40 -3.18 -5.86 2.53
N TYR A 41 -2.19 -5.93 3.42
CA TYR A 41 -2.40 -6.22 4.84
C TYR A 41 -1.61 -5.24 5.70
N ILE A 42 -2.04 -5.03 6.93
CA ILE A 42 -1.32 -4.21 7.91
C ILE A 42 -0.89 -5.10 9.07
N ARG A 43 0.41 -5.06 9.38
CA ARG A 43 1.04 -5.82 10.47
C ARG A 43 2.03 -4.92 11.19
N ASP A 44 1.93 -4.84 12.51
CA ASP A 44 2.80 -3.98 13.35
C ASP A 44 2.87 -2.52 12.87
N GLY A 45 1.77 -2.01 12.31
CA GLY A 45 1.71 -0.66 11.72
C GLY A 45 2.38 -0.53 10.35
N ILE A 46 2.96 -1.59 9.79
CA ILE A 46 3.54 -1.63 8.45
C ILE A 46 2.50 -2.11 7.46
N VAL A 47 2.26 -1.33 6.40
CA VAL A 47 1.41 -1.75 5.28
C VAL A 47 2.20 -2.67 4.37
N VAL A 48 1.68 -3.82 4.02
CA VAL A 48 2.34 -4.76 3.12
C VAL A 48 1.47 -4.99 1.89
N VAL A 49 2.04 -4.70 0.73
CA VAL A 49 1.42 -4.94 -0.58
C VAL A 49 2.08 -6.19 -1.17
N PRO A 50 1.35 -7.32 -1.29
CA PRO A 50 1.92 -8.59 -1.72
C PRO A 50 2.32 -8.61 -3.19
N LYS A 51 3.10 -9.63 -3.56
CA LYS A 51 3.57 -9.87 -4.92
C LYS A 51 2.42 -9.86 -5.93
N ASP A 52 2.64 -9.21 -7.07
CA ASP A 52 1.69 -9.08 -8.19
C ASP A 52 0.34 -8.38 -7.83
N ALA A 53 0.18 -7.85 -6.60
CA ALA A 53 -1.04 -7.16 -6.19
C ALA A 53 -1.21 -5.81 -6.90
N VAL A 54 -2.45 -5.36 -7.00
CA VAL A 54 -2.80 -4.08 -7.63
C VAL A 54 -3.52 -3.20 -6.62
N ILE A 55 -2.94 -2.02 -6.35
CA ILE A 55 -3.59 -0.96 -5.58
C ILE A 55 -4.20 0.04 -6.57
N PRO A 56 -5.53 0.19 -6.63
CA PRO A 56 -6.19 1.11 -7.56
C PRO A 56 -5.77 2.57 -7.36
N SER A 57 -5.90 3.37 -8.42
CA SER A 57 -5.65 4.82 -8.33
C SER A 57 -6.59 5.48 -7.33
N GLY A 58 -6.06 6.42 -6.53
CA GLY A 58 -6.83 7.13 -5.51
C GLY A 58 -7.07 6.36 -4.22
N THR A 59 -6.57 5.13 -4.07
CA THR A 59 -6.67 4.39 -2.80
C THR A 59 -5.94 5.13 -1.67
N VAL A 60 -6.60 5.20 -0.51
CA VAL A 60 -6.04 5.73 0.73
C VAL A 60 -6.03 4.60 1.77
N VAL A 61 -4.84 4.32 2.30
CA VAL A 61 -4.56 3.35 3.36
C VAL A 61 -3.93 4.08 4.54
#